data_AF-A0A3M1IBV6-F1
#
_entry.id   AF-A0A3M1IBV6-F1
#
_cell.length_a   1.000
_cell.length_b   1.000
_cell.length_c   1.000
_cell.angle_alpha   90.00
_cell.angle_beta   90.00
_cell.angle_gamma   90.00
#
_symmetry.space_group_name_H-M   'P 1'
#
loop_
_entity.id
_entity.type
_entity.pdbx_description
1 polymer ?
#
loop_
_entity_poly.entity_id
_entity_poly.type
_entity_poly.pdbx_seq_one_letter_code
_entity_poly.pdbx_strand_id
1 'polypeptide(L)'
;AEFLAGTDPMKPDAPLRLRAIFSPTGQVTLRFRMMTGRSYRIEYSDDLGAGDWQEWTVVGPAVSDRDAAVAVPEAASTRARFFRLVEF
;
A
#
# COMPACT_ATOMS: atom_id res chain seq x y z
N ALA A 1 8.55 3.28 23.95
CA ALA A 1 9.20 3.17 22.63
C ALA A 1 8.18 3.59 21.59
N GLU A 2 8.24 4.85 21.18
CA GLU A 2 7.35 5.41 20.16
C GLU A 2 7.95 5.08 18.79
N PHE A 3 7.21 4.30 17.98
CA PHE A 3 7.57 4.10 16.58
C PHE A 3 7.24 5.38 15.83
N LEU A 4 8.28 6.08 15.35
CA LEU A 4 8.23 7.24 14.47
C LEU A 4 7.66 6.86 13.09
N ALA A 5 6.42 6.37 13.02
CA ALA A 5 5.62 6.54 11.83
C ALA A 5 5.12 7.98 11.91
N GLY A 6 5.67 8.88 11.08
CA GLY A 6 5.22 10.29 10.97
C GLY A 6 3.80 10.45 10.44
N THR A 7 2.88 9.58 10.86
CA THR A 7 1.48 9.53 10.49
C THR A 7 0.70 9.93 11.73
N ASP A 8 0.38 11.23 11.80
CA ASP A 8 -0.49 11.77 12.83
C ASP A 8 -1.89 11.13 12.66
N PRO A 9 -2.34 10.27 13.60
CA PRO A 9 -3.58 9.49 13.43
C PRO A 9 -4.84 10.35 13.38
N MET A 10 -4.73 11.64 13.73
CA MET A 10 -5.84 12.60 13.70
C MET A 10 -5.92 13.42 12.40
N LYS A 11 -4.96 13.29 11.47
CA LYS A 11 -5.02 13.95 10.16
C LYS A 11 -5.54 12.98 9.09
N PRO A 12 -6.78 13.15 8.59
CA PRO A 12 -7.37 12.24 7.60
C PRO A 12 -6.65 12.26 6.23
N ASP A 13 -5.81 13.27 6.00
CA ASP A 13 -5.04 13.53 4.78
C ASP A 13 -3.56 13.14 4.91
N ALA A 14 -3.25 12.12 5.72
CA ALA A 14 -1.89 11.58 5.75
C ALA A 14 -1.49 11.13 4.34
N PRO A 15 -0.39 11.66 3.77
CA PRO A 15 -0.01 11.42 2.36
C PRO A 15 0.30 9.96 2.07
N LEU A 16 0.56 9.15 3.11
CA LEU A 16 0.99 7.77 3.01
C LEU A 16 0.01 6.84 3.74
N ARG A 17 -1.24 6.83 3.29
CA ARG A 17 -2.27 5.90 3.77
C ARG A 17 -2.67 4.91 2.68
N LEU A 18 -2.30 3.64 2.89
CA LEU A 18 -2.73 2.51 2.06
C LEU A 18 -4.06 1.96 2.57
N ARG A 19 -5.03 1.77 1.67
CA ARG A 19 -6.35 1.20 1.98
C ARG A 19 -6.58 -0.03 1.13
N ALA A 20 -7.04 -1.12 1.74
CA ALA A 20 -7.52 -2.29 1.01
C ALA A 20 -9.04 -2.20 0.83
N ILE A 21 -9.49 -2.34 -0.41
CA ILE A 21 -10.92 -2.40 -0.77
C ILE A 21 -11.22 -3.82 -1.23
N PHE A 22 -12.17 -4.46 -0.56
CA PHE A 22 -12.62 -5.81 -0.85
C PHE A 22 -13.89 -5.74 -1.71
N SER A 23 -13.85 -6.33 -2.89
CA SER A 23 -15.05 -6.47 -3.72
C SER A 23 -15.87 -7.69 -3.29
N PRO A 24 -17.18 -7.72 -3.60
CA PRO A 24 -18.01 -8.92 -3.40
C PRO A 24 -17.53 -10.12 -4.21
N THR A 25 -16.78 -9.90 -5.29
CA THR A 25 -16.19 -10.95 -6.13
C THR A 25 -14.88 -11.52 -5.57
N GLY A 26 -14.45 -11.06 -4.39
CA GLY A 26 -13.21 -11.52 -3.74
C GLY A 26 -11.94 -10.84 -4.25
N GLN A 27 -12.05 -9.85 -5.14
CA GLN A 27 -10.93 -9.05 -5.60
C GLN A 27 -10.54 -8.02 -4.54
N VAL A 28 -9.24 -7.91 -4.26
CA VAL A 28 -8.68 -6.86 -3.41
C VAL A 28 -8.06 -5.78 -4.28
N THR A 29 -8.40 -4.52 -4.00
CA THR A 29 -7.76 -3.36 -4.62
C THR A 29 -7.10 -2.51 -3.55
N LEU A 30 -5.80 -2.25 -3.70
CA LEU A 30 -5.08 -1.31 -2.86
C LEU A 30 -5.24 0.10 -3.41
N ARG A 31 -5.62 1.05 -2.56
CA ARG A 31 -5.75 2.48 -2.90
C ARG A 31 -4.93 3.35 -1.98
N PHE A 32 -4.29 4.36 -2.55
CA PHE A 32 -3.50 5.36 -1.83
C PHE A 32 -3.43 6.67 -2.61
N ARG A 33 -3.16 7.77 -1.91
CA ARG A 33 -2.92 9.08 -2.51
C ARG A 33 -1.49 9.13 -3.01
N MET A 34 -1.30 9.46 -4.28
CA MET A 34 -0.01 9.82 -4.86
C MET A 34 0.14 11.33 -4.88
N MET A 35 1.32 11.79 -4.46
CA MET A 35 1.76 13.17 -4.61
C MET A 35 2.57 13.33 -5.92
N THR A 36 2.44 14.49 -6.56
CA THR A 36 3.14 14.87 -7.79
C THR A 36 4.65 14.69 -7.63
N GLY A 37 5.29 14.09 -8.64
CA GLY A 37 6.73 13.87 -8.70
C GLY A 37 7.26 12.73 -7.82
N ARG A 38 6.39 12.06 -7.03
CA ARG A 38 6.80 10.99 -6.12
C ARG A 38 6.51 9.61 -6.70
N SER A 39 7.45 8.70 -6.48
CA SER A 39 7.32 7.28 -6.84
C SER A 39 7.00 6.46 -5.59
N TYR A 40 6.26 5.38 -5.81
CA TYR A 40 5.85 4.51 -4.72
C TYR A 40 6.10 3.06 -5.10
N ARG A 41 6.60 2.30 -4.15
CA ARG A 41 6.76 0.86 -4.22
C ARG A 41 5.75 0.22 -3.30
N ILE A 42 5.01 -0.76 -3.82
CA ILE A 42 4.17 -1.61 -2.99
C ILE A 42 4.96 -2.88 -2.73
N GLU A 43 5.13 -3.18 -1.46
CA GLU A 43 5.75 -4.43 -1.02
C GLU A 43 4.72 -5.31 -0.33
N TYR A 44 4.98 -6.61 -0.35
CA TYR A 44 4.18 -7.58 0.36
C TYR A 44 5.03 -8.51 1.22
N SER A 45 4.40 -9.07 2.24
CA SER A 45 4.92 -10.20 2.99
C SER A 45 3.78 -11.18 3.26
N ASP A 46 4.08 -12.47 3.27
CA ASP A 46 3.12 -13.51 3.68
C ASP A 46 3.18 -13.79 5.21
N ASP A 47 4.09 -13.14 5.95
CA ASP A 47 4.24 -13.27 7.40
C ASP A 47 4.70 -11.94 8.04
N LEU A 48 4.02 -11.47 9.09
CA LEU A 48 4.37 -10.21 9.77
C LEU A 48 5.52 -10.32 10.78
N GLY A 49 5.87 -11.53 11.22
CA GLY A 49 6.83 -11.75 12.31
C GLY A 49 8.26 -11.95 11.82
N ALA A 50 8.45 -12.75 10.77
CA ALA A 50 9.75 -13.16 10.24
C ALA A 50 9.82 -13.12 8.70
N GLY A 51 8.75 -12.67 8.03
CA GLY A 51 8.72 -12.60 6.57
C GLY A 51 9.51 -11.41 6.02
N ASP A 52 10.34 -11.68 5.00
CA ASP A 52 10.96 -10.64 4.20
C ASP A 52 9.90 -9.90 3.37
N TRP A 53 9.99 -8.58 3.37
CA TRP A 53 9.18 -7.75 2.48
C TRP A 53 9.73 -7.82 1.07
N GLN A 54 8.88 -8.24 0.14
CA GLN A 54 9.22 -8.40 -1.26
C GLN A 54 8.58 -7.28 -2.06
N GLU A 55 9.31 -6.74 -3.02
CA GLU A 55 8.73 -5.83 -4.00
C GLU A 55 7.66 -6.55 -4.80
N TRP A 56 6.45 -5.99 -4.79
CA TRP A 56 5.36 -6.47 -5.64
C TRP A 56 5.29 -5.66 -6.93
N THR A 57 5.24 -4.32 -6.79
CA THR A 57 5.14 -3.44 -7.95
C THR A 57 5.60 -2.03 -7.63
N VAL A 58 5.94 -1.28 -8.69
CA VAL A 58 6.32 0.12 -8.64
C VAL A 58 5.30 0.94 -9.40
N VAL A 59 4.80 1.99 -8.75
CA VAL A 59 4.00 3.04 -9.37
C VAL A 59 4.91 4.24 -9.56
N GLY A 60 5.29 4.49 -10.81
CA GLY A 60 6.18 5.58 -11.20
C GLY A 60 5.63 6.97 -10.85
N PRO A 61 6.43 8.03 -11.07
CA PRO A 61 6.11 9.36 -10.58
C PRO A 61 4.78 9.88 -11.13
N ALA A 62 3.94 10.41 -10.24
CA ALA A 62 2.69 11.01 -10.65
C ALA A 62 2.93 12.39 -11.28
N VAL A 63 2.24 12.70 -12.39
CA VAL A 63 2.30 14.04 -13.02
C VAL A 63 1.43 15.08 -12.30
N SER A 64 0.54 14.64 -11.43
CA SER A 64 -0.31 15.45 -10.56
C SER A 64 -0.76 14.62 -9.35
N ASP A 65 -1.23 15.28 -8.30
CA ASP A 65 -1.73 14.58 -7.12
C ASP A 65 -3.01 13.80 -7.47
N ARG A 66 -2.99 12.48 -7.27
CA ARG A 66 -4.09 11.59 -7.70
C ARG A 66 -4.25 10.39 -6.78
N ASP A 67 -5.41 9.76 -6.80
CA ASP A 67 -5.56 8.44 -6.20
C ASP A 67 -5.04 7.36 -7.14
N ALA A 68 -4.17 6.49 -6.63
CA ALA A 68 -3.80 5.25 -7.29
C ALA A 68 -4.71 4.11 -6.84
N ALA A 69 -4.94 3.16 -7.75
CA ALA A 69 -5.62 1.90 -7.50
C ALA A 69 -4.81 0.77 -8.14
N VAL A 70 -4.44 -0.23 -7.36
CA VAL A 70 -3.69 -1.39 -7.82
C VAL A 70 -4.45 -2.65 -7.42
N ALA A 71 -4.89 -3.43 -8.41
CA ALA A 71 -5.57 -4.69 -8.17
C ALA A 71 -4.56 -5.77 -7.76
N VAL A 72 -4.86 -6.51 -6.70
CA VAL A 72 -4.08 -7.69 -6.30
C VAL A 72 -4.46 -8.85 -7.22
N PRO A 73 -3.53 -9.40 -8.04
CA PRO A 73 -3.86 -10.26 -9.17
C PRO A 73 -4.43 -11.64 -8.84
N GLU A 74 -4.59 -12.02 -7.58
CA GLU A 74 -5.24 -13.26 -7.18
C GLU A 74 -6.07 -13.01 -5.92
N ALA A 75 -7.26 -13.62 -5.83
CA ALA A 75 -7.95 -13.74 -4.54
C ALA A 75 -6.97 -14.40 -3.59
N ALA A 76 -6.70 -13.75 -2.45
CA ALA A 76 -5.69 -14.14 -1.48
C ALA A 76 -5.57 -15.67 -1.44
N SER A 77 -4.37 -16.17 -1.72
CA SER A 77 -3.98 -17.54 -1.37
C SER A 77 -4.51 -17.83 0.05
N THR A 78 -4.71 -19.09 0.43
CA THR A 78 -5.15 -19.44 1.82
C THR A 78 -4.24 -18.91 2.94
N ARG A 79 -3.15 -18.22 2.59
CA ARG A 79 -2.25 -17.47 3.46
C ARG A 79 -2.60 -15.98 3.46
N ALA A 80 -2.64 -15.38 4.64
CA ALA A 80 -2.74 -13.95 4.78
C ALA A 80 -1.54 -13.27 4.10
N ARG A 81 -1.81 -12.23 3.31
CA ARG A 81 -0.78 -11.37 2.72
C ARG A 81 -0.91 -9.96 3.28
N PHE A 82 0.21 -9.41 3.67
CA PHE A 82 0.35 -8.08 4.23
C PHE A 82 0.98 -7.18 3.19
N PHE A 83 0.53 -5.94 3.13
CA PHE A 83 1.01 -4.96 2.15
C PHE A 83 1.47 -3.70 2.86
N ARG A 84 2.55 -3.11 2.36
CA ARG A 84 3.00 -1.78 2.77
C ARG A 84 3.32 -0.94 1.56
N LEU A 85 3.22 0.37 1.75
CA LEU A 85 3.56 1.38 0.78
C LEU A 85 4.89 2.02 1.20
N VAL A 86 5.83 2.11 0.27
CA VAL A 86 7.13 2.74 0.47
C VAL A 86 7.32 3.82 -0.58
N GLU A 87 7.60 5.04 -0.15
CA GLU A 87 8.04 6.12 -1.04
C GLU A 87 9.56 6.06 -1.24
N PHE A 88 10.04 6.36 -2.44
CA PHE A 88 11.47 6.40 -2.77
C PHE A 88 11.80 7.44 -3.85
#